data_AF-A0A1M6LF27-F1
#
_entry.id   AF-A0A1M6LF27-F1
#
_cell.length_a   1.000
_cell.length_b   1.000
_cell.length_c   1.000
_cell.angle_alpha   90.00
_cell.angle_beta   90.00
_cell.angle_gamma   90.00
#
_symmetry.space_group_name_H-M   'P 1'
#
loop_
_entity.id
_entity.type
_entity.pdbx_description
1 polymer ?
#
loop_
_entity_poly.entity_id
_entity_poly.type
_entity_poly.pdbx_seq_one_letter_code
_entity_poly.pdbx_strand_id
1 'polypeptide(L)' 'MYFTCGKCRYTFENTEKPERCPDCGSKTVREADVSEIKEYLNFRKEYEQ' A
#
# COMPACT_ATOMS: atom_id res chain seq x y z
N MET A 1 -7.82 -5.52 0.80
CA MET A 1 -7.40 -4.90 -0.48
C MET A 1 -6.05 -4.23 -0.29
N TYR A 2 -5.33 -3.94 -1.37
CA TYR A 2 -4.03 -3.27 -1.28
C TYR A 2 -4.14 -1.88 -1.89
N PHE A 3 -3.54 -0.92 -1.22
CA PHE A 3 -3.59 0.48 -1.62
C PHE A 3 -2.20 1.06 -1.65
N THR A 4 -1.96 1.91 -2.64
CA THR A 4 -0.71 2.63 -2.79
C THR A 4 -0.97 4.13 -2.70
N CYS A 5 -0.16 4.82 -1.91
CA CYS A 5 -0.18 6.28 -1.92
C CYS A 5 0.57 6.82 -3.13
N GLY A 6 -0.08 7.63 -3.98
CA GLY A 6 0.60 8.28 -5.10
C GLY A 6 1.66 9.31 -4.68
N LYS A 7 1.63 9.79 -3.43
CA LYS A 7 2.59 10.78 -2.90
C LYS A 7 3.87 10.12 -2.37
N CYS A 8 3.75 9.21 -1.41
CA CYS A 8 4.90 8.53 -0.80
C CYS A 8 5.21 7.15 -1.41
N ARG A 9 4.36 6.66 -2.33
CA ARG A 9 4.46 5.31 -2.93
C ARG A 9 4.43 4.17 -1.92
N TYR A 10 3.91 4.44 -0.72
CA TYR A 10 3.73 3.43 0.29
C TYR A 10 2.54 2.53 -0.08
N THR A 11 2.83 1.25 -0.28
CA THR A 11 1.84 0.19 -0.50
C THR A 11 1.52 -0.50 0.81
N PHE A 12 0.24 -0.69 1.10
CA PHE A 12 -0.22 -1.30 2.33
C PHE A 12 -1.52 -2.07 2.13
N GLU A 13 -1.78 -3.05 3.00
CA GLU A 13 -3.07 -3.71 3.02
C GLU A 13 -4.08 -2.92 3.86
N ASN A 14 -5.31 -2.85 3.40
CA ASN A 14 -6.42 -2.32 4.19
C ASN A 14 -7.74 -3.01 3.81
N THR A 15 -8.66 -3.10 4.76
CA THR A 15 -9.97 -3.73 4.56
C THR A 15 -10.85 -2.89 3.63
N GLU A 16 -10.77 -1.56 3.75
CA GLU A 16 -11.52 -0.58 2.97
C GLU A 16 -10.58 0.47 2.36
N LYS A 17 -11.07 1.20 1.34
CA LYS A 17 -10.28 2.26 0.69
C LYS A 17 -10.12 3.43 1.67
N PRO A 18 -8.91 3.70 2.16
CA PRO A 18 -8.73 4.78 3.11
C PRO A 18 -8.80 6.13 2.40
N GLU A 19 -9.40 7.12 3.07
CA GLU A 19 -9.44 8.49 2.55
C GLU A 19 -8.07 9.19 2.60
N ARG A 20 -7.16 8.70 3.45
CA ARG A 20 -5.83 9.26 3.64
C ARG A 20 -4.79 8.15 3.82
N CYS A 21 -3.59 8.40 3.31
CA CYS A 21 -2.46 7.52 3.54
C CYS A 21 -2.08 7.52 5.03
N PRO A 22 -1.92 6.35 5.67
CA PRO A 22 -1.55 6.26 7.07
C PRO A 22 -0.14 6.78 7.36
N ASP A 23 0.74 6.75 6.36
CA ASP A 23 2.14 7.15 6.50
C ASP A 23 2.34 8.68 6.33
N CYS A 24 1.81 9.25 5.25
CA CYS A 24 2.04 10.67 4.91
C CYS A 24 0.81 11.59 5.05
N GLY A 25 -0.36 11.03 5.35
CA GLY A 25 -1.62 11.78 5.48
C GLY A 25 -2.22 12.32 4.15
N SER A 26 -1.61 12.01 3.00
CA SER A 26 -2.10 12.47 1.70
C SER A 26 -3.41 11.77 1.31
N LYS A 27 -4.31 12.51 0.65
CA LYS A 27 -5.57 11.96 0.09
C LYS A 27 -5.37 11.20 -1.23
N THR A 28 -4.16 11.22 -1.77
CA THR A 28 -3.81 10.54 -3.02
C THR A 28 -3.57 9.06 -2.75
N VAL A 29 -4.62 8.32 -2.40
CA VAL A 29 -4.58 6.86 -2.24
C VAL A 29 -5.38 6.20 -3.36
N ARG A 30 -4.73 5.27 -4.06
CA ARG A 30 -5.30 4.49 -5.15
C ARG A 30 -5.17 3.00 -4.84
N GLU A 31 -5.94 2.17 -5.52
CA GLU A 31 -5.74 0.72 -5.49
C GLU A 31 -4.35 0.40 -6.06
N ALA A 32 -3.66 -0.51 -5.40
CA ALA A 32 -2.33 -0.95 -5.80
C ALA A 32 -2.43 -1.81 -7.08
N ASP A 33 -1.48 -1.64 -7.99
CA ASP A 33 -1.37 -2.50 -9.16
C ASP A 33 -0.87 -3.90 -8.79
N VAL A 34 -1.08 -4.88 -9.66
CA VAL A 34 -0.61 -6.27 -9.47
C VAL A 34 0.89 -6.33 -9.15
N SER A 35 1.70 -5.47 -9.78
CA SER A 35 3.14 -5.37 -9.48
C SER A 35 3.41 -4.88 -8.07
N GLU A 36 2.77 -3.78 -7.65
CA GLU A 36 2.94 -3.20 -6.32
C GLU A 36 2.46 -4.15 -5.21
N ILE A 37 1.37 -4.87 -5.47
CA ILE A 37 0.86 -5.92 -4.58
C ILE A 37 1.89 -7.03 -4.42
N LYS A 38 2.48 -7.50 -5.54
CA LYS A 38 3.48 -8.56 -5.52
C LYS A 38 4.72 -8.14 -4.77
N GLU A 39 5.21 -6.93 -4.97
CA GLU A 39 6.35 -6.38 -4.22
C GLU A 39 6.05 -6.29 -2.72
N TYR A 40 4.89 -5.72 -2.34
CA TYR A 40 4.47 -5.63 -0.94
C TYR A 40 4.41 -7.01 -0.26
N LEU A 41 3.85 -8.01 -0.94
CA LEU A 41 3.78 -9.37 -0.43
C LEU A 41 5.16 -10.05 -0.36
N ASN A 42 6.06 -9.75 -1.28
CA ASN A 42 7.42 -10.26 -1.25
C ASN A 42 8.19 -9.70 -0.05
N PHE A 43 8.16 -8.38 0.12
CA PHE A 43 8.77 -7.72 1.28
C PHE A 43 8.20 -8.28 2.59
N ARG A 44 6.87 -8.39 2.73
CA ARG A 44 6.29 -8.97 3.94
C ARG A 44 6.78 -10.38 4.25
N LYS A 45 6.91 -11.24 3.25
CA LYS A 45 7.44 -12.59 3.44
C LYS A 45 8.92 -12.60 3.84
N GLU A 46 9.70 -11.65 3.34
CA GLU A 46 11.12 -11.52 3.70
C GLU A 46 11.33 -10.96 5.11
N TYR A 47 10.44 -10.08 5.59
CA TYR A 47 10.53 -9.47 6.91
C TYR A 47 9.78 -10.24 8.02
N GLU A 48 8.88 -11.18 7.69
CA GLU A 48 8.24 -12.11 8.65
C GLU A 48 9.10 -13.38 8.93
N GLN A 49 10.40 -13.37 8.61
CA GLN A 49 11.31 -14.51 8.81
C GLN A 49 12.22 -14.36 10.03
#